data_AF-A0A2D0SB64-F1
#
_entry.id   AF-A0A2D0SB64-F1
#
_cell.length_a   1.000
_cell.length_b   1.000
_cell.length_c   1.000
_cell.angle_alpha   90.00
_cell.angle_beta   90.00
_cell.angle_gamma   90.00
#
_symmetry.space_group_name_H-M   'P 1'
#
loop_
_entity.id
_entity.type
_entity.pdbx_description
1 polymer ?
#
loop_
_entity_poly.entity_id
_entity_poly.type
_entity_poly.pdbx_seq_one_letter_code
_entity_poly.pdbx_strand_id
1 'polypeptide(L)'
;MLSAVAKLCCGISYQHLRSVTGLQRTAMAALGQEIAHMQKRGKLCLGTRSWDVVWSWRKISEETERTDGRSDGVEDTDLSYQQQGHEALQEALDITRNAEGWRTEITQDSGEVIYSKVVQGNHKVFRLETELDASPDEIYELLFVKVEEMNEWNPNIAHIKVLKHIGKETMVTHEVSAGKAGNLIGQRDFLSVRHSLKTKHCIYLGGAATHLEAFPPQPGFIRAEDGPMCIIIQSLPCCSGKSKLTWLLNMDVKGWLPKSLVNQALPQAQLDFARHLRRRLETGRK
;
A
#
# COMPACT_ATOMS: atom_id res chain seq x y z
N MET A 1 45.75 3.92 24.73
CA MET A 1 45.76 4.13 23.27
C MET A 1 44.61 3.34 22.68
N LEU A 2 43.53 4.04 22.30
CA LEU A 2 42.36 3.50 21.62
C LEU A 2 42.36 4.04 20.20
N SER A 3 42.07 3.14 19.26
CA SER A 3 42.29 3.23 17.82
C SER A 3 41.67 4.47 17.15
N ALA A 4 42.39 5.00 16.17
CA ALA A 4 42.20 6.27 15.47
C ALA A 4 40.95 6.37 14.56
N VAL A 5 39.86 5.68 14.90
CA VAL A 5 38.59 5.71 14.15
C VAL A 5 37.53 6.61 14.83
N ALA A 6 37.73 6.97 16.10
CA ALA A 6 36.82 7.86 16.85
C ALA A 6 37.07 9.37 16.65
N LYS A 7 37.99 9.76 15.75
CA LYS A 7 38.30 11.17 15.42
C LYS A 7 37.88 11.61 14.02
N LEU A 8 37.05 10.84 13.34
CA LEU A 8 36.45 11.22 12.04
C LEU A 8 34.97 11.62 12.15
N CYS A 9 34.46 11.90 13.36
CA CYS A 9 33.05 12.17 13.63
C CYS A 9 32.72 13.64 14.02
N CYS A 10 33.63 14.61 13.85
CA CYS A 10 33.35 16.01 14.23
C CYS A 10 33.80 17.06 13.21
N GLY A 11 33.82 16.76 11.91
CA GLY A 11 34.40 17.69 10.94
C GLY A 11 33.84 17.65 9.53
N ILE A 12 32.53 17.55 9.34
CA ILE A 12 31.81 18.07 8.14
C ILE A 12 30.31 18.16 8.42
N SER A 13 29.94 19.08 9.31
CA SER A 13 28.62 19.72 9.25
C SER A 13 28.69 20.79 8.16
N TYR A 14 27.76 20.70 7.20
CA TYR A 14 27.30 21.77 6.29
C TYR A 14 28.34 22.62 5.53
N GLN A 15 28.49 22.36 4.22
CA GLN A 15 28.23 23.33 3.13
C GLN A 15 28.58 22.74 1.76
N HIS A 16 27.73 23.02 0.76
CA HIS A 16 27.83 22.76 -0.68
C HIS A 16 27.40 21.39 -1.24
N LEU A 17 26.09 21.28 -1.51
CA LEU A 17 25.61 20.58 -2.70
C LEU A 17 24.94 21.60 -3.62
N ARG A 18 25.70 22.05 -4.62
CA ARG A 18 25.21 22.82 -5.77
C ARG A 18 24.40 21.89 -6.68
N SER A 19 23.19 22.33 -7.04
CA SER A 19 22.45 22.08 -8.29
C SER A 19 22.80 20.81 -9.10
N VAL A 20 21.95 19.79 -9.02
CA VAL A 20 22.02 18.56 -9.85
C VAL A 20 20.93 18.55 -10.95
N THR A 21 20.40 19.72 -11.31
CA THR A 21 19.31 19.84 -12.31
C THR A 21 19.76 19.52 -13.74
N GLY A 22 21.06 19.63 -14.03
CA GLY A 22 21.62 19.34 -15.35
C GLY A 22 21.66 17.85 -15.70
N LEU A 23 22.02 16.98 -14.74
CA LEU A 23 22.16 15.54 -14.98
C LEU A 23 20.79 14.85 -15.18
N GLN A 24 19.74 15.32 -14.48
CA GLN A 24 18.39 14.77 -14.62
C GLN A 24 17.81 15.02 -16.03
N ARG A 25 18.07 16.20 -16.63
CA ARG A 25 17.56 16.50 -17.98
C ARG A 25 18.22 15.66 -19.06
N THR A 26 19.52 15.39 -18.95
CA THR A 26 20.24 14.55 -19.93
C THR A 26 19.83 13.09 -19.82
N ALA A 27 19.57 12.57 -18.60
CA ALA A 27 19.08 11.22 -18.40
C ALA A 27 17.65 11.02 -18.92
N MET A 28 16.75 11.99 -18.70
CA MET A 28 15.38 11.93 -19.23
C MET A 28 15.32 12.05 -20.76
N ALA A 29 16.21 12.84 -21.37
CA ALA A 29 16.31 12.94 -22.82
C ALA A 29 16.82 11.64 -23.47
N ALA A 30 17.77 10.94 -22.83
CA ALA A 30 18.27 9.65 -23.30
C ALA A 30 17.19 8.55 -23.21
N LEU A 31 16.41 8.52 -22.14
CA LEU A 31 15.26 7.61 -21.99
C LEU A 31 14.14 7.90 -23.00
N GLY A 32 13.88 9.18 -23.29
CA GLY A 32 12.89 9.58 -24.29
C GLY A 32 13.25 9.15 -25.71
N GLN A 33 14.55 9.15 -26.07
CA GLN A 33 15.01 8.67 -27.37
C GLN A 33 14.93 7.14 -27.53
N GLU A 34 15.12 6.38 -26.44
CA GLU A 34 14.99 4.91 -26.45
C GLU A 34 13.52 4.47 -26.59
N ILE A 35 12.59 5.15 -25.92
CA ILE A 35 11.15 4.86 -26.00
C ILE A 35 10.60 5.14 -27.41
N ALA A 36 11.03 6.24 -28.04
CA ALA A 36 10.65 6.57 -29.41
C ALA A 36 11.19 5.56 -30.44
N HIS A 37 12.32 4.91 -30.15
CA HIS A 37 12.89 3.84 -30.97
C HIS A 37 12.14 2.51 -30.83
N MET A 38 11.62 2.21 -29.64
CA MET A 38 10.85 1.00 -29.35
C MET A 38 9.46 1.02 -30.00
N GLN A 39 8.81 2.19 -30.08
CA GLN A 39 7.51 2.34 -30.74
C GLN A 39 7.55 2.13 -32.26
N LYS A 40 8.70 2.35 -32.93
CA LYS A 40 8.85 2.10 -34.37
C LYS A 40 9.00 0.62 -34.75
N ARG A 41 9.15 -0.29 -33.78
CA ARG A 41 9.40 -1.72 -34.04
C ARG A 41 8.27 -2.59 -33.49
N GLY A 42 7.06 -2.38 -34.01
CA GLY A 42 5.88 -3.14 -33.63
C GLY A 42 5.98 -4.63 -34.01
N LYS A 43 5.87 -5.52 -33.02
CA LYS A 43 5.14 -6.81 -33.08
C LYS A 43 5.24 -7.55 -31.74
N LEU A 44 4.16 -7.57 -30.97
CA LEU A 44 3.71 -8.78 -30.28
C LEU A 44 2.22 -8.67 -29.95
N CYS A 45 1.43 -9.60 -30.50
CA CYS A 45 0.01 -9.74 -30.20
C CYS A 45 -0.14 -10.37 -28.80
N LEU A 46 -0.91 -9.76 -27.90
CA LEU A 46 -1.38 -10.41 -26.68
C LEU A 46 -2.88 -10.20 -26.48
N GLY A 47 -3.57 -11.35 -26.37
CA GLY A 47 -4.88 -11.64 -25.78
C GLY A 47 -5.86 -10.50 -25.48
N THR A 48 -6.91 -10.46 -26.29
CA THR A 48 -8.13 -9.67 -26.13
C THR A 48 -8.86 -10.00 -24.82
N ARG A 49 -8.68 -9.18 -23.78
CA ARG A 49 -9.61 -9.04 -22.62
C ARG A 49 -9.38 -7.80 -21.74
N SER A 50 -8.36 -6.99 -22.03
CA SER A 50 -8.05 -5.74 -21.31
C SER A 50 -8.83 -4.51 -21.83
N TRP A 51 -9.57 -4.65 -22.94
CA TRP A 51 -10.11 -3.49 -23.65
C TRP A 51 -11.35 -2.91 -22.98
N ASP A 52 -12.19 -3.75 -22.34
CA ASP A 52 -13.47 -3.32 -21.76
C ASP A 52 -13.32 -2.29 -20.62
N VAL A 53 -12.20 -2.34 -19.90
CA VAL A 53 -11.90 -1.38 -18.82
C VAL A 53 -11.50 -0.03 -19.39
N VAL A 54 -10.68 -0.01 -20.44
CA VAL A 54 -10.19 1.22 -21.09
C VAL A 54 -11.34 2.01 -21.74
N TRP A 55 -12.33 1.32 -22.33
CA TRP A 55 -13.49 1.96 -22.95
C TRP A 55 -14.41 2.66 -21.94
N SER A 56 -14.51 2.15 -20.71
CA SER A 56 -15.33 2.76 -19.66
C SER A 56 -14.82 4.15 -19.25
N TRP A 57 -13.50 4.39 -19.33
CA TRP A 57 -12.90 5.67 -18.95
C TRP A 57 -13.09 6.77 -20.01
N ARG A 58 -12.99 6.44 -21.31
CA ARG A 58 -13.22 7.43 -22.40
C ARG A 58 -14.60 8.08 -22.32
N LYS A 59 -15.61 7.30 -21.94
CA LYS A 59 -17.00 7.76 -21.86
C LYS A 59 -17.28 8.67 -20.66
N ILE A 60 -16.50 8.53 -19.58
CA ILE A 60 -16.64 9.34 -18.36
C ILE A 60 -15.90 10.69 -18.51
N SER A 61 -14.75 10.69 -19.19
CA SER A 61 -14.01 11.95 -19.47
C SER A 61 -14.75 12.89 -20.43
N GLU A 62 -15.54 12.36 -21.38
CA GLU A 62 -16.30 13.20 -22.34
C GLU A 62 -17.54 13.89 -21.74
N GLU A 63 -18.04 13.46 -20.57
CA GLU A 63 -19.24 14.05 -19.94
C GLU A 63 -18.94 15.21 -18.96
N THR A 64 -17.67 15.49 -18.66
CA THR A 64 -17.29 16.47 -17.61
C THR A 64 -16.83 17.84 -18.17
N GLU A 65 -16.73 18.01 -19.49
CA GLU A 65 -16.44 19.33 -20.05
C GLU A 65 -17.71 20.20 -20.14
N ARG A 66 -18.02 20.89 -19.05
CA ARG A 66 -18.63 22.24 -19.00
C ARG A 66 -18.84 22.66 -17.55
N THR A 67 -17.91 23.42 -16.98
CA THR A 67 -18.16 24.70 -16.27
C THR A 67 -16.87 25.30 -15.69
N ASP A 68 -16.48 26.42 -16.30
CA ASP A 68 -15.75 27.61 -15.80
C ASP A 68 -15.00 27.58 -14.44
N GLY A 69 -13.66 27.52 -14.48
CA GLY A 69 -12.84 28.73 -14.24
C GLY A 69 -12.37 29.11 -12.82
N ARG A 70 -11.78 28.18 -12.03
CA ARG A 70 -10.69 28.40 -11.01
C ARG A 70 -10.50 27.12 -10.16
N SER A 71 -9.94 26.04 -10.72
CA SER A 71 -9.79 24.76 -9.98
C SER A 71 -8.58 23.90 -10.40
N ASP A 72 -7.87 24.26 -11.47
CA ASP A 72 -6.98 23.34 -12.18
C ASP A 72 -5.91 22.64 -11.31
N GLY A 73 -5.35 23.31 -10.30
CA GLY A 73 -4.28 22.72 -9.46
C GLY A 73 -4.75 21.71 -8.41
N VAL A 74 -5.99 21.85 -7.90
CA VAL A 74 -6.53 20.93 -6.88
C VAL A 74 -7.03 19.65 -7.56
N GLU A 75 -7.72 19.81 -8.70
CA GLU A 75 -8.18 18.69 -9.51
C GLU A 75 -7.03 17.85 -10.06
N ASP A 76 -5.95 18.48 -10.56
CA ASP A 76 -4.77 17.76 -11.07
C ASP A 76 -4.07 16.93 -9.98
N THR A 77 -3.96 17.48 -8.77
CA THR A 77 -3.38 16.76 -7.62
C THR A 77 -4.29 15.59 -7.19
N ASP A 78 -5.61 15.77 -7.23
CA ASP A 78 -6.57 14.73 -6.88
C ASP A 78 -6.58 13.58 -7.89
N LEU A 79 -6.51 13.89 -9.17
CA LEU A 79 -6.32 12.90 -10.23
C LEU A 79 -5.02 12.13 -10.04
N SER A 80 -3.93 12.79 -9.62
CA SER A 80 -2.67 12.12 -9.32
C SER A 80 -2.79 11.10 -8.18
N TYR A 81 -3.51 11.41 -7.09
CA TYR A 81 -3.72 10.44 -6.01
C TYR A 81 -4.60 9.27 -6.44
N GLN A 82 -5.66 9.53 -7.22
CA GLN A 82 -6.50 8.47 -7.77
C GLN A 82 -5.69 7.52 -8.67
N GLN A 83 -4.88 8.08 -9.57
CA GLN A 83 -4.01 7.32 -10.45
C GLN A 83 -3.00 6.49 -9.64
N GLN A 84 -2.34 7.11 -8.66
CA GLN A 84 -1.39 6.42 -7.79
C GLN A 84 -2.03 5.24 -7.06
N GLY A 85 -3.23 5.45 -6.47
CA GLY A 85 -3.95 4.40 -5.77
C GLY A 85 -4.38 3.25 -6.68
N HIS A 86 -4.81 3.58 -7.90
CA HIS A 86 -5.16 2.58 -8.91
C HIS A 86 -3.95 1.76 -9.38
N GLU A 87 -2.83 2.41 -9.70
CA GLU A 87 -1.59 1.76 -10.13
C GLU A 87 -1.03 0.85 -9.05
N ALA A 88 -0.98 1.34 -7.80
CA ALA A 88 -0.56 0.54 -6.65
C ALA A 88 -1.44 -0.71 -6.47
N LEU A 89 -2.76 -0.58 -6.65
CA LEU A 89 -3.66 -1.72 -6.61
C LEU A 89 -3.36 -2.74 -7.73
N GLN A 90 -3.14 -2.28 -8.97
CA GLN A 90 -2.81 -3.20 -10.07
C GLN A 90 -1.49 -3.94 -9.83
N GLU A 91 -0.44 -3.24 -9.43
CA GLU A 91 0.86 -3.87 -9.14
C GLU A 91 0.76 -4.88 -7.99
N ALA A 92 0.04 -4.53 -6.91
CA ALA A 92 -0.21 -5.44 -5.80
C ALA A 92 -0.99 -6.70 -6.23
N LEU A 93 -1.98 -6.55 -7.12
CA LEU A 93 -2.72 -7.67 -7.69
C LEU A 93 -1.84 -8.58 -8.56
N ASP A 94 -0.94 -8.01 -9.35
CA ASP A 94 -0.01 -8.77 -10.18
C ASP A 94 0.94 -9.61 -9.32
N ILE A 95 1.48 -9.02 -8.25
CA ILE A 95 2.31 -9.74 -7.26
C ILE A 95 1.52 -10.88 -6.63
N THR A 96 0.28 -10.60 -6.20
CA THR A 96 -0.58 -11.55 -5.48
C THR A 96 -1.00 -12.72 -6.36
N ARG A 97 -1.38 -12.47 -7.62
CA ARG A 97 -1.89 -13.46 -8.57
C ARG A 97 -0.79 -14.31 -9.19
N ASN A 98 0.44 -13.80 -9.24
CA ASN A 98 1.59 -14.59 -9.69
C ASN A 98 1.86 -15.72 -8.68
N ALA A 99 1.54 -16.96 -9.09
CA ALA A 99 1.65 -18.14 -8.24
C ALA A 99 3.09 -18.58 -7.92
N GLU A 100 4.08 -18.12 -8.69
CA GLU A 100 5.46 -18.56 -8.57
C GLU A 100 6.19 -17.89 -7.40
N GLY A 101 7.06 -18.64 -6.73
CA GLY A 101 8.00 -18.10 -5.74
C GLY A 101 7.43 -17.85 -4.34
N TRP A 102 6.16 -18.17 -4.07
CA TRP A 102 5.58 -18.11 -2.73
C TRP A 102 6.08 -19.29 -1.86
N ARG A 103 6.44 -18.99 -0.61
CA ARG A 103 6.82 -19.98 0.41
C ARG A 103 5.94 -19.80 1.63
N THR A 104 5.48 -20.89 2.23
CA THR A 104 4.71 -20.84 3.48
C THR A 104 5.64 -20.47 4.65
N GLU A 105 5.26 -19.46 5.42
CA GLU A 105 5.96 -19.02 6.64
C GLU A 105 5.22 -19.49 7.90
N ILE A 106 3.88 -19.36 7.91
CA ILE A 106 3.03 -19.70 9.07
C ILE A 106 1.78 -20.41 8.57
N THR A 107 1.37 -21.46 9.28
CA THR A 107 0.06 -22.10 9.17
C THR A 107 -0.53 -22.22 10.58
N GLN A 108 -1.77 -21.79 10.75
CA GLN A 108 -2.49 -21.89 12.03
C GLN A 108 -3.66 -22.86 11.89
N ASP A 109 -3.98 -23.56 12.98
CA ASP A 109 -5.14 -24.47 13.03
C ASP A 109 -6.48 -23.73 12.86
N SER A 110 -6.50 -22.41 13.14
CA SER A 110 -7.64 -21.52 12.92
C SER A 110 -7.86 -21.12 11.46
N GLY A 111 -7.01 -21.58 10.53
CA GLY A 111 -7.20 -21.41 9.08
C GLY A 111 -6.39 -20.28 8.44
N GLU A 112 -5.64 -19.47 9.21
CA GLU A 112 -4.72 -18.49 8.64
C GLU A 112 -3.48 -19.17 8.05
N VAL A 113 -3.13 -18.75 6.83
CA VAL A 113 -1.86 -19.12 6.20
C VAL A 113 -1.15 -17.85 5.77
N ILE A 114 0.13 -17.73 6.14
CA ILE A 114 0.97 -16.62 5.71
C ILE A 114 2.08 -17.17 4.82
N TYR A 115 2.21 -16.57 3.65
CA TYR A 115 3.25 -16.83 2.68
C TYR A 115 4.22 -15.67 2.60
N SER A 116 5.41 -15.92 2.07
CA SER A 116 6.34 -14.88 1.67
C SER A 116 6.86 -15.08 0.26
N LYS A 117 7.30 -13.99 -0.35
CA LYS A 117 7.94 -13.98 -1.66
C LYS A 117 9.00 -12.89 -1.69
N VAL A 118 10.10 -13.15 -2.38
CA VAL A 118 11.10 -12.11 -2.68
C VAL A 118 10.76 -11.53 -4.04
N VAL A 119 10.48 -10.23 -4.09
CA VAL A 119 10.22 -9.47 -5.32
C VAL A 119 11.50 -8.77 -5.79
N GLN A 120 11.39 -7.99 -6.89
CA GLN A 120 12.52 -7.24 -7.44
C GLN A 120 13.19 -6.36 -6.36
N GLY A 121 14.51 -6.20 -6.45
CA GLY A 121 15.28 -5.47 -5.44
C GLY A 121 15.58 -6.26 -4.16
N ASN A 122 15.33 -7.57 -4.11
CA ASN A 122 15.54 -8.43 -2.93
C ASN A 122 14.68 -8.00 -1.72
N HIS A 123 13.50 -7.45 -2.00
CA HIS A 123 12.51 -7.07 -1.01
C HIS A 123 11.57 -8.25 -0.74
N LYS A 124 11.29 -8.53 0.53
CA LYS A 124 10.42 -9.64 0.94
C LYS A 124 9.02 -9.10 1.22
N VAL A 125 8.02 -9.63 0.52
CA VAL A 125 6.59 -9.35 0.73
C VAL A 125 5.92 -10.53 1.41
N PHE A 126 4.81 -10.28 2.10
CA PHE A 126 4.06 -11.29 2.81
C PHE A 126 2.60 -11.31 2.36
N ARG A 127 2.01 -12.50 2.26
CA ARG A 127 0.61 -12.67 1.88
C ARG A 127 -0.10 -13.50 2.93
N LEU A 128 -1.08 -12.91 3.60
CA LEU A 128 -2.01 -13.60 4.47
C LEU A 128 -3.22 -14.08 3.66
N GLU A 129 -3.67 -15.29 3.91
CA GLU A 129 -4.96 -15.82 3.47
C GLU A 129 -5.73 -16.35 4.68
N THR A 130 -7.01 -15.97 4.79
CA THR A 130 -7.91 -16.48 5.82
C THR A 130 -9.36 -16.44 5.35
N GLU A 131 -10.19 -17.31 5.91
CA GLU A 131 -11.64 -17.21 5.81
C GLU A 131 -12.20 -16.49 7.02
N LEU A 132 -13.23 -15.68 6.79
CA LEU A 132 -13.96 -14.93 7.79
C LEU A 132 -15.43 -15.24 7.65
N ASP A 133 -16.08 -15.51 8.77
CA ASP A 133 -17.53 -15.52 8.85
C ASP A 133 -18.00 -14.06 8.83
N ALA A 134 -18.00 -13.41 7.67
CA ALA A 134 -18.59 -12.09 7.41
C ALA A 134 -18.78 -11.89 5.91
N SER A 135 -19.78 -11.09 5.51
CA SER A 135 -19.97 -10.67 4.13
C SER A 135 -18.87 -9.70 3.69
N PRO A 136 -18.60 -9.56 2.38
CA PRO A 136 -17.61 -8.61 1.90
C PRO A 136 -17.88 -7.18 2.33
N ASP A 137 -19.16 -6.80 2.43
CA ASP A 137 -19.58 -5.44 2.81
C ASP A 137 -19.35 -5.14 4.30
N GLU A 138 -19.57 -6.10 5.20
CA GLU A 138 -19.22 -5.95 6.62
C GLU A 138 -17.71 -5.73 6.82
N ILE A 139 -16.89 -6.46 6.06
CA ILE A 139 -15.43 -6.31 6.12
C ILE A 139 -15.01 -4.97 5.50
N TYR A 140 -15.60 -4.59 4.37
CA TYR A 140 -15.33 -3.31 3.71
C TYR A 140 -15.64 -2.11 4.61
N GLU A 141 -16.76 -2.16 5.31
CA GLU A 141 -17.17 -1.13 6.26
C GLU A 141 -16.09 -0.90 7.32
N LEU A 142 -15.53 -1.96 7.91
CA LEU A 142 -14.50 -1.87 8.94
C LEU A 142 -13.13 -1.43 8.39
N LEU A 143 -12.77 -1.86 7.17
CA LEU A 143 -11.40 -1.67 6.65
C LEU A 143 -11.22 -0.42 5.79
N PHE A 144 -12.30 0.18 5.30
CA PHE A 144 -12.25 1.35 4.43
C PHE A 144 -13.16 2.48 4.89
N VAL A 145 -14.45 2.20 5.15
CA VAL A 145 -15.42 3.25 5.52
C VAL A 145 -15.13 3.79 6.93
N LYS A 146 -14.90 2.90 7.89
CA LYS A 146 -14.62 3.20 9.30
C LYS A 146 -13.15 3.02 9.65
N VAL A 147 -12.26 3.34 8.71
CA VAL A 147 -10.82 3.10 8.87
C VAL A 147 -10.24 3.87 10.08
N GLU A 148 -10.78 5.06 10.41
CA GLU A 148 -10.35 5.83 11.58
C GLU A 148 -10.73 5.16 12.92
N GLU A 149 -11.74 4.28 12.94
CA GLU A 149 -12.17 3.51 14.11
C GLU A 149 -11.35 2.20 14.28
N MET A 150 -10.35 1.94 13.42
CA MET A 150 -9.58 0.69 13.45
C MET A 150 -8.84 0.47 14.78
N ASN A 151 -8.38 1.55 15.42
CA ASN A 151 -7.67 1.50 16.69
C ASN A 151 -8.55 1.02 17.86
N GLU A 152 -9.88 1.08 17.75
CA GLU A 152 -10.79 0.59 18.78
C GLU A 152 -10.72 -0.93 18.97
N TRP A 153 -10.34 -1.65 17.90
CA TRP A 153 -10.33 -3.11 17.89
C TRP A 153 -8.99 -3.73 17.48
N ASN A 154 -8.07 -2.96 16.92
CA ASN A 154 -6.73 -3.41 16.55
C ASN A 154 -5.64 -2.72 17.39
N PRO A 155 -5.12 -3.39 18.44
CA PRO A 155 -4.07 -2.86 19.31
C PRO A 155 -2.73 -2.54 18.61
N ASN A 156 -2.51 -3.02 17.39
CA ASN A 156 -1.31 -2.69 16.62
C ASN A 156 -1.36 -1.29 16.00
N ILE A 157 -2.52 -0.62 16.07
CA ILE A 157 -2.75 0.72 15.52
C ILE A 157 -3.00 1.66 16.68
N ALA A 158 -2.22 2.75 16.76
CA ALA A 158 -2.44 3.81 17.74
C ALA A 158 -3.61 4.70 17.30
N HIS A 159 -3.59 5.16 16.04
CA HIS A 159 -4.68 5.86 15.39
C HIS A 159 -4.49 5.88 13.87
N ILE A 160 -5.59 6.12 13.15
CA ILE A 160 -5.60 6.44 11.73
C ILE A 160 -6.38 7.74 11.58
N LYS A 161 -5.85 8.67 10.77
CA LYS A 161 -6.51 9.91 10.40
C LYS A 161 -6.63 10.03 8.90
N VAL A 162 -7.84 10.29 8.40
CA VAL A 162 -8.03 10.66 7.00
C VAL A 162 -7.68 12.14 6.83
N LEU A 163 -6.64 12.41 6.03
CA LEU A 163 -6.18 13.77 5.76
C LEU A 163 -6.90 14.40 4.57
N LYS A 164 -7.30 13.58 3.59
CA LYS A 164 -8.01 14.02 2.40
C LYS A 164 -8.89 12.91 1.84
N HIS A 165 -10.13 13.24 1.49
CA HIS A 165 -10.97 12.39 0.65
C HIS A 165 -10.89 12.86 -0.80
N ILE A 166 -10.73 11.91 -1.73
CA ILE A 166 -10.71 12.15 -3.17
C ILE A 166 -11.75 11.25 -3.84
N GLY A 167 -12.92 11.82 -4.11
CA GLY A 167 -14.08 11.04 -4.53
C GLY A 167 -14.55 10.06 -3.45
N LYS A 168 -15.16 8.96 -3.87
CA LYS A 168 -15.67 7.91 -2.95
C LYS A 168 -14.66 6.78 -2.75
N GLU A 169 -13.80 6.60 -3.74
CA GLU A 169 -12.92 5.45 -3.86
C GLU A 169 -11.51 5.73 -3.32
N THR A 170 -11.10 6.98 -3.15
CA THR A 170 -9.71 7.32 -2.82
C THR A 170 -9.61 8.22 -1.59
N MET A 171 -8.62 7.97 -0.75
CA MET A 171 -8.30 8.81 0.40
C MET A 171 -6.79 8.83 0.68
N VAL A 172 -6.33 9.91 1.29
CA VAL A 172 -4.98 10.00 1.87
C VAL A 172 -5.11 9.86 3.38
N THR A 173 -4.38 8.90 3.94
CA THR A 173 -4.41 8.60 5.37
C THR A 173 -3.05 8.76 6.02
N HIS A 174 -3.05 9.24 7.26
CA HIS A 174 -1.95 9.14 8.19
C HIS A 174 -2.26 8.04 9.20
N GLU A 175 -1.42 7.01 9.25
CA GLU A 175 -1.57 5.88 10.18
C GLU A 175 -0.36 5.84 11.11
N VAL A 176 -0.60 5.67 12.41
CA VAL A 176 0.46 5.51 13.41
C VAL A 176 0.36 4.14 14.04
N SER A 177 1.44 3.36 13.94
CA SER A 177 1.53 2.05 14.59
C SER A 177 1.62 2.22 16.11
N ALA A 178 0.99 1.31 16.85
CA ALA A 178 1.23 1.20 18.28
C ALA A 178 2.65 0.68 18.56
N GLY A 179 3.23 1.08 19.69
CA GLY A 179 4.49 0.49 20.15
C GLY A 179 4.28 -0.98 20.53
N LYS A 180 5.17 -1.88 20.09
CA LYS A 180 5.11 -3.29 20.51
C LYS A 180 5.69 -3.46 21.92
N ALA A 181 5.12 -4.35 22.71
CA ALA A 181 5.67 -4.75 24.01
C ALA A 181 7.15 -5.17 23.85
N GLY A 182 8.04 -4.56 24.62
CA GLY A 182 9.50 -4.75 24.52
C GLY A 182 10.24 -3.73 23.65
N ASN A 183 9.55 -2.80 22.97
CA ASN A 183 10.11 -1.66 22.23
C ASN A 183 11.24 -1.98 21.22
N LEU A 184 11.37 -3.23 20.77
CA LEU A 184 12.40 -3.63 19.80
C LEU A 184 12.23 -2.94 18.44
N ILE A 185 10.98 -2.63 18.09
CA ILE A 185 10.61 -1.84 16.93
C ILE A 185 9.81 -0.64 17.47
N GLY A 186 10.45 0.54 17.49
CA GLY A 186 9.78 1.80 17.84
C GLY A 186 8.57 2.13 16.96
N GLN A 187 7.80 3.15 17.32
CA GLN A 187 6.63 3.54 16.54
C GLN A 187 7.01 4.08 15.16
N ARG A 188 6.21 3.70 14.17
CA ARG A 188 6.25 4.21 12.81
C ARG A 188 4.98 4.99 12.52
N ASP A 189 5.12 6.00 11.67
CA ASP A 189 3.99 6.60 10.99
C ASP A 189 4.04 6.32 9.50
N PHE A 190 2.88 6.29 8.86
CA PHE A 190 2.69 6.02 7.45
C PHE A 190 1.83 7.13 6.86
N LEU A 191 2.22 7.62 5.69
CA LEU A 191 1.42 8.51 4.89
C LEU A 191 1.14 7.79 3.57
N SER A 192 -0.11 7.37 3.37
CA SER A 192 -0.45 6.45 2.29
C SER A 192 -1.69 6.92 1.55
N VAL A 193 -1.71 6.71 0.23
CA VAL A 193 -2.94 6.77 -0.56
C VAL A 193 -3.62 5.41 -0.44
N ARG A 194 -4.94 5.40 -0.23
CA ARG A 194 -5.78 4.21 -0.19
C ARG A 194 -6.83 4.32 -1.27
N HIS A 195 -7.04 3.24 -2.01
CA HIS A 195 -7.98 3.17 -3.11
C HIS A 195 -8.88 1.94 -2.97
N SER A 196 -10.17 2.10 -3.24
CA SER A 196 -11.19 1.06 -3.19
C SER A 196 -11.76 0.81 -4.58
N LEU A 197 -11.83 -0.46 -4.97
CA LEU A 197 -12.53 -0.90 -6.17
C LEU A 197 -13.50 -2.02 -5.80
N LYS A 198 -14.79 -1.78 -6.02
CA LYS A 198 -15.85 -2.77 -5.79
C LYS A 198 -16.36 -3.33 -7.11
N THR A 199 -16.42 -4.65 -7.19
CA THR A 199 -17.04 -5.41 -8.29
C THR A 199 -18.20 -6.24 -7.74
N LYS A 200 -18.93 -6.94 -8.63
CA LYS A 200 -20.06 -7.79 -8.22
C LYS A 200 -19.67 -8.92 -7.25
N HIS A 201 -18.42 -9.41 -7.31
CA HIS A 201 -17.99 -10.61 -6.59
C HIS A 201 -16.81 -10.37 -5.64
N CYS A 202 -16.12 -9.24 -5.79
CA CYS A 202 -14.88 -8.94 -5.08
C CYS A 202 -14.82 -7.46 -4.72
N ILE A 203 -14.30 -7.17 -3.54
CA ILE A 203 -13.89 -5.82 -3.11
C ILE A 203 -12.37 -5.83 -3.00
N TYR A 204 -11.75 -4.80 -3.56
CA TYR A 204 -10.31 -4.61 -3.57
C TYR A 204 -9.99 -3.32 -2.84
N LEU A 205 -9.11 -3.39 -1.86
CA LEU A 205 -8.49 -2.24 -1.22
C LEU A 205 -7.02 -2.26 -1.64
N GLY A 206 -6.52 -1.16 -2.17
CA GLY A 206 -5.12 -1.01 -2.56
C GLY A 206 -4.54 0.25 -1.96
N GLY A 207 -3.21 0.35 -1.95
CA GLY A 207 -2.53 1.55 -1.52
C GLY A 207 -1.02 1.46 -1.65
N ALA A 208 -0.39 2.60 -1.44
CA ALA A 208 1.06 2.75 -1.36
C ALA A 208 1.39 4.05 -0.59
N ALA A 209 2.64 4.19 -0.16
CA ALA A 209 3.15 5.43 0.39
C ALA A 209 2.91 6.60 -0.58
N THR A 210 2.54 7.75 -0.04
CA THR A 210 2.31 8.96 -0.83
C THR A 210 2.97 10.17 -0.17
N HIS A 211 2.95 11.29 -0.87
CA HIS A 211 3.52 12.55 -0.41
C HIS A 211 2.42 13.60 -0.30
N LEU A 212 2.40 14.31 0.83
CA LEU A 212 1.54 15.48 1.04
C LEU A 212 2.40 16.59 1.64
N GLU A 213 2.61 17.67 0.90
CA GLU A 213 3.51 18.77 1.30
C GLU A 213 3.09 19.41 2.63
N ALA A 214 1.78 19.52 2.85
CA ALA A 214 1.22 20.02 4.11
C ALA A 214 1.39 19.05 5.30
N PHE A 215 1.89 17.84 5.07
CA PHE A 215 2.07 16.81 6.10
C PHE A 215 3.45 16.12 6.01
N PRO A 216 4.54 16.85 6.33
CA PRO A 216 5.89 16.27 6.35
C PRO A 216 6.05 15.22 7.47
N PRO A 217 7.15 14.46 7.49
CA PRO A 217 7.51 13.60 8.62
C PRO A 217 7.45 14.34 9.95
N GLN A 218 6.77 13.75 10.93
CA GLN A 218 6.54 14.36 12.24
C GLN A 218 7.64 13.95 13.23
N PRO A 219 8.08 14.84 14.14
CA PRO A 219 9.04 14.48 15.17
C PRO A 219 8.47 13.37 16.07
N GLY A 220 9.33 12.45 16.50
CA GLY A 220 8.95 11.33 17.38
C GLY A 220 8.61 10.02 16.65
N PHE A 221 8.45 10.05 15.34
CA PHE A 221 8.19 8.87 14.52
C PHE A 221 9.26 8.66 13.45
N ILE A 222 9.50 7.40 13.10
CA ILE A 222 10.18 7.06 11.85
C ILE A 222 9.10 6.89 10.79
N ARG A 223 9.14 7.72 9.73
CA ARG A 223 8.25 7.58 8.57
C ARG A 223 8.60 6.29 7.83
N ALA A 224 7.73 5.29 7.95
CA ALA A 224 7.80 4.08 7.16
C ALA A 224 7.01 4.26 5.87
N GLU A 225 7.29 3.39 4.90
CA GLU A 225 6.71 3.48 3.55
C GLU A 225 6.04 2.16 3.18
N ASP A 226 4.75 2.23 2.87
CA ASP A 226 4.07 1.14 2.19
C ASP A 226 4.55 1.08 0.74
N GLY A 227 4.96 -0.10 0.29
CA GLY A 227 4.99 -0.41 -1.14
C GLY A 227 3.58 -0.69 -1.65
N PRO A 228 3.43 -1.05 -2.93
CA PRO A 228 2.16 -1.52 -3.48
C PRO A 228 1.63 -2.69 -2.66
N MET A 229 0.47 -2.50 -2.04
CA MET A 229 -0.18 -3.45 -1.14
C MET A 229 -1.67 -3.57 -1.47
N CYS A 230 -2.28 -4.69 -1.12
CA CYS A 230 -3.72 -4.85 -1.32
C CYS A 230 -4.39 -5.81 -0.33
N ILE A 231 -5.67 -5.57 -0.06
CA ILE A 231 -6.60 -6.50 0.56
C ILE A 231 -7.67 -6.87 -0.46
N ILE A 232 -7.84 -8.17 -0.69
CA ILE A 232 -8.86 -8.75 -1.58
C ILE A 232 -9.89 -9.44 -0.70
N ILE A 233 -11.16 -9.04 -0.84
CA ILE A 233 -12.29 -9.60 -0.11
C ILE A 233 -13.22 -10.25 -1.13
N GLN A 234 -13.37 -11.57 -1.06
CA GLN A 234 -14.16 -12.34 -2.02
C GLN A 234 -15.25 -13.10 -1.30
N SER A 235 -16.48 -13.04 -1.81
CA SER A 235 -17.57 -13.87 -1.30
C SER A 235 -17.30 -15.34 -1.62
N LEU A 236 -17.56 -16.24 -0.66
CA LEU A 236 -17.43 -17.68 -0.89
C LEU A 236 -18.68 -18.21 -1.63
N PRO A 237 -18.55 -18.84 -2.82
CA PRO A 237 -19.70 -19.27 -3.63
C PRO A 237 -20.67 -20.20 -2.91
N CYS A 238 -20.16 -21.03 -1.99
CA CYS A 238 -20.93 -22.07 -1.32
C CYS A 238 -21.50 -21.63 0.04
N CYS A 239 -21.16 -20.44 0.54
CA CYS A 239 -21.49 -20.00 1.90
C CYS A 239 -21.87 -18.53 1.93
N SER A 240 -23.19 -18.26 1.87
CA SER A 240 -23.75 -16.94 2.16
C SER A 240 -23.22 -16.42 3.51
N GLY A 241 -22.70 -15.19 3.53
CA GLY A 241 -22.20 -14.55 4.75
C GLY A 241 -20.78 -14.92 5.16
N LYS A 242 -20.01 -15.62 4.31
CA LYS A 242 -18.58 -15.87 4.52
C LYS A 242 -17.75 -15.26 3.39
N SER A 243 -16.53 -14.83 3.74
CA SER A 243 -15.59 -14.24 2.79
C SER A 243 -14.20 -14.82 2.92
N LYS A 244 -13.51 -14.95 1.79
CA LYS A 244 -12.06 -15.12 1.76
C LYS A 244 -11.39 -13.75 1.78
N LEU A 245 -10.51 -13.53 2.74
CA LEU A 245 -9.65 -12.35 2.83
C LEU A 245 -8.23 -12.74 2.43
N THR A 246 -7.66 -12.02 1.47
CA THR A 246 -6.25 -12.11 1.09
C THR A 246 -5.59 -10.76 1.30
N TRP A 247 -4.51 -10.68 2.06
CA TRP A 247 -3.79 -9.43 2.30
C TRP A 247 -2.32 -9.55 1.90
N LEU A 248 -1.94 -8.83 0.84
CA LEU A 248 -0.55 -8.60 0.48
C LEU A 248 -0.01 -7.41 1.30
N LEU A 249 0.99 -7.69 2.13
CA LEU A 249 1.74 -6.70 2.89
C LEU A 249 3.11 -6.50 2.24
N ASN A 250 3.38 -5.26 1.86
CA ASN A 250 4.63 -4.81 1.27
C ASN A 250 5.00 -3.46 1.89
N MET A 251 6.01 -3.43 2.75
CA MET A 251 6.42 -2.18 3.41
C MET A 251 7.90 -2.17 3.79
N ASP A 252 8.46 -0.97 3.78
CA ASP A 252 9.75 -0.64 4.35
C ASP A 252 9.53 0.09 5.69
N VAL A 253 9.78 -0.63 6.80
CA VAL A 253 9.66 -0.11 8.16
C VAL A 253 10.72 0.95 8.52
N LYS A 254 11.71 1.13 7.65
CA LYS A 254 12.88 2.01 7.79
C LYS A 254 13.66 1.82 9.10
N GLY A 255 14.75 2.58 9.22
CA GLY A 255 15.63 2.60 10.39
C GLY A 255 16.66 1.48 10.39
N TRP A 256 17.44 1.40 11.47
CA TRP A 256 18.53 0.44 11.62
C TRP A 256 18.04 -0.85 12.31
N LEU A 257 17.21 -1.61 11.60
CA LEU A 257 16.67 -2.88 12.07
C LEU A 257 17.30 -4.07 11.35
N PRO A 258 17.66 -5.16 12.05
CA PRO A 258 18.06 -6.41 11.42
C PRO A 258 16.93 -6.97 10.53
N LYS A 259 17.26 -7.41 9.32
CA LYS A 259 16.27 -8.00 8.38
C LYS A 259 15.52 -9.18 8.98
N SER A 260 16.17 -10.01 9.79
CA SER A 260 15.53 -11.14 10.47
C SER A 260 14.41 -10.70 11.41
N LEU A 261 14.63 -9.60 12.15
CA LEU A 261 13.63 -9.05 13.06
C LEU A 261 12.40 -8.53 12.30
N VAL A 262 12.61 -7.80 11.20
CA VAL A 262 11.52 -7.34 10.33
C VAL A 262 10.75 -8.52 9.74
N ASN A 263 11.48 -9.51 9.22
CA ASN A 263 10.91 -10.71 8.61
C ASN A 263 10.13 -11.59 9.59
N GLN A 264 10.36 -11.47 10.89
CA GLN A 264 9.56 -12.12 11.93
C GLN A 264 8.37 -11.25 12.36
N ALA A 265 8.57 -9.92 12.44
CA ALA A 265 7.58 -9.01 12.98
C ALA A 265 6.39 -8.74 12.04
N LEU A 266 6.62 -8.70 10.73
CA LEU A 266 5.57 -8.45 9.73
C LEU A 266 4.55 -9.60 9.59
N PRO A 267 4.95 -10.88 9.42
CA PRO A 267 3.98 -11.97 9.37
C PRO A 267 3.22 -12.10 10.70
N GLN A 268 3.87 -11.87 11.84
CA GLN A 268 3.17 -11.85 13.13
C GLN A 268 2.10 -10.73 13.19
N ALA A 269 2.42 -9.55 12.66
CA ALA A 269 1.44 -8.45 12.59
C ALA A 269 0.23 -8.81 11.70
N GLN A 270 0.44 -9.54 10.60
CA GLN A 270 -0.67 -10.04 9.78
C GLN A 270 -1.56 -11.02 10.53
N LEU A 271 -0.95 -11.94 11.28
CA LEU A 271 -1.67 -12.91 12.08
C LEU A 271 -2.48 -12.24 13.20
N ASP A 272 -1.89 -11.27 13.89
CA ASP A 272 -2.56 -10.53 14.95
C ASP A 272 -3.73 -9.71 14.38
N PHE A 273 -3.55 -9.06 13.23
CA PHE A 273 -4.62 -8.38 12.51
C PHE A 273 -5.80 -9.32 12.20
N ALA A 274 -5.55 -10.51 11.63
CA ALA A 274 -6.60 -11.48 11.33
C ALA A 274 -7.40 -11.87 12.58
N ARG A 275 -6.71 -12.09 13.70
CA ARG A 275 -7.33 -12.43 14.99
C ARG A 275 -8.20 -11.28 15.53
N HIS A 276 -7.69 -10.05 15.48
CA HIS A 276 -8.44 -8.87 15.94
C HIS A 276 -9.66 -8.60 15.07
N LEU A 277 -9.52 -8.70 13.74
CA LEU A 277 -10.61 -8.52 12.79
C LEU A 277 -11.71 -9.56 13.01
N ARG A 278 -11.35 -10.84 13.19
CA ARG A 278 -12.32 -11.90 13.47
C ARG A 278 -13.11 -11.62 14.75
N ARG A 279 -12.44 -11.26 15.84
CA ARG A 279 -13.11 -10.92 17.12
C ARG A 279 -14.05 -9.72 16.98
N ARG A 280 -13.66 -8.70 16.20
CA ARG A 280 -14.51 -7.52 15.93
C ARG A 280 -15.78 -7.91 15.19
N LEU A 281 -15.67 -8.74 14.15
CA LEU A 281 -16.80 -9.23 13.37
C LEU A 281 -17.75 -10.12 14.20
N GLU A 282 -17.22 -10.91 15.13
CA GLU A 282 -18.04 -11.71 16.06
C GLU A 282 -18.81 -10.84 17.06
N THR A 283 -18.18 -9.76 17.55
CA THR A 283 -18.78 -8.88 18.56
C THR A 283 -19.85 -7.98 17.96
N GLY A 284 -19.66 -7.49 16.72
CA GLY A 284 -20.62 -6.61 16.03
C GLY A 284 -21.92 -7.29 15.60
N ARG A 285 -22.02 -8.62 15.74
CA ARG A 285 -23.24 -9.40 15.43
C ARG A 285 -24.20 -9.56 16.61
N LYS A 286 -23.76 -9.25 17.83
CA LYS A 286 -24.58 -9.30 19.04
C LYS A 286 -25.29 -7.98 19.23
#